data_AF-A0A177WDQ4-F1
#
_entry.id   AF-A0A177WDQ4-F1
#
_cell.length_a   1.000
_cell.length_b   1.000
_cell.length_c   1.000
_cell.angle_alpha   90.00
_cell.angle_beta   90.00
_cell.angle_gamma   90.00
#
_symmetry.space_group_name_H-M   'P 1'
#
loop_
_entity.id
_entity.type
_entity.pdbx_description
1 polymer ?
#
loop_
_entity_poly.entity_id
_entity_poly.type
_entity_poly.pdbx_seq_one_letter_code
_entity_poly.pdbx_strand_id
1 'polypeptide(L)'
;MHRPLDMLFAIFFSLGLFPAIIFASQVALSPDLRSLYIPQSLQTLLVSAVASTHDPLISMALGNREMWVASIFTAELVLQAPFFLFAIVALSMNWHSWFRFPAIIYSVHVLTTMIPIYAELLWGRQEFIQALEMSEAEVYGLRLQWAGIYSPFIIMPTILLIKWLFFYDPTGGAGQRLFALAPGSMVKANLHTKKSQ
;
A
#
# COMPACT_ATOMS: atom_id res chain seq x y z
N MET A 1 21.28 12.56 -4.83
CA MET A 1 20.39 12.38 -6.00
C MET A 1 19.40 11.29 -5.66
N HIS A 2 18.10 11.59 -5.55
CA HIS A 2 17.08 10.57 -5.39
C HIS A 2 17.08 9.66 -6.62
N ARG A 3 17.10 8.34 -6.45
CA ARG A 3 17.01 7.41 -7.57
C ARG A 3 15.58 7.52 -8.14
N PRO A 4 15.37 7.54 -9.47
CA PRO A 4 14.03 7.69 -10.07
C PRO A 4 12.97 6.73 -9.48
N LEU A 5 13.39 5.53 -9.11
CA LEU A 5 12.54 4.52 -8.49
C LEU A 5 12.08 4.87 -7.07
N ASP A 6 12.89 5.56 -6.26
CA ASP A 6 12.48 6.04 -4.92
C ASP A 6 11.40 7.12 -5.04
N MET A 7 11.52 8.00 -6.04
CA MET A 7 10.53 9.03 -6.32
C MET A 7 9.20 8.41 -6.78
N LEU A 8 9.27 7.38 -7.62
CA LEU A 8 8.07 6.63 -8.03
C LEU A 8 7.34 6.02 -6.82
N PHE A 9 8.06 5.43 -5.87
CA PHE A 9 7.46 4.91 -4.64
C PHE A 9 6.88 6.02 -3.76
N ALA A 10 7.58 7.14 -3.60
CA ALA A 10 7.08 8.28 -2.83
C ALA A 10 5.77 8.82 -3.42
N ILE A 11 5.68 8.93 -4.76
CA ILE A 11 4.45 9.32 -5.46
C ILE A 11 3.35 8.27 -5.23
N PHE A 12 3.65 6.99 -5.39
CA PHE A 12 2.70 5.90 -5.15
C PHE A 12 2.11 5.95 -3.74
N PHE A 13 2.94 6.10 -2.70
CA PHE A 13 2.46 6.19 -1.33
C PHE A 13 1.69 7.49 -1.05
N SER A 14 2.09 8.60 -1.69
CA SER A 14 1.38 9.87 -1.55
C SER A 14 -0.03 9.79 -2.16
N LEU A 15 -0.16 9.17 -3.34
CA LEU A 15 -1.45 8.96 -3.98
C LEU A 15 -2.31 7.95 -3.21
N GLY A 16 -1.70 6.90 -2.64
CA GLY A 16 -2.39 5.90 -1.82
C GLY A 16 -2.83 6.40 -0.44
N LEU A 17 -2.19 7.45 0.10
CA LEU A 17 -2.56 8.02 1.39
C LEU A 17 -3.96 8.65 1.39
N PHE A 18 -4.34 9.31 0.29
CA PHE A 18 -5.65 9.94 0.17
C PHE A 18 -6.82 8.95 0.30
N PRO A 19 -6.92 7.86 -0.49
CA PRO A 19 -7.98 6.88 -0.34
C PRO A 19 -7.90 6.14 1.00
N ALA A 20 -6.70 5.88 1.54
CA ALA A 20 -6.55 5.25 2.85
C ALA A 20 -7.15 6.11 3.98
N ILE A 21 -6.99 7.42 3.94
CA ILE A 21 -7.57 8.31 4.96
C ILE A 21 -9.06 8.56 4.70
N ILE A 22 -9.48 8.81 3.46
CA ILE A 22 -10.85 9.25 3.17
C ILE A 22 -11.81 8.08 2.99
N PHE A 23 -11.42 7.03 2.27
CA PHE A 23 -12.31 5.92 1.95
C PHE A 23 -12.22 4.84 3.03
N ALA A 24 -11.01 4.44 3.44
CA ALA A 24 -10.87 3.37 4.43
C ALA A 24 -11.42 3.77 5.81
N SER A 25 -11.33 5.04 6.21
CA SER A 25 -11.98 5.53 7.45
C SER A 25 -13.49 5.39 7.44
N GLN A 26 -14.13 5.62 6.29
CA GLN A 26 -15.59 5.48 6.17
C GLN A 26 -16.04 4.02 6.24
N VAL A 27 -15.20 3.11 5.76
CA VAL A 27 -15.48 1.67 5.78
C VAL A 27 -15.16 1.05 7.15
N ALA A 28 -14.10 1.52 7.81
CA ALA A 28 -13.66 1.01 9.10
C ALA A 28 -14.62 1.39 10.25
N LEU A 29 -15.33 2.51 10.13
CA LEU A 29 -16.29 2.96 11.14
C LEU A 29 -17.64 2.23 11.01
N SER A 30 -18.36 2.11 12.13
CA SER A 30 -19.76 1.69 12.08
C SER A 30 -20.62 2.78 11.42
N PRO A 31 -21.81 2.44 10.86
CA PRO A 31 -22.70 3.44 10.26
C PRO A 31 -23.01 4.63 11.18
N ASP A 32 -23.22 4.35 12.47
CA ASP A 32 -23.51 5.38 13.48
C ASP A 32 -22.30 6.31 13.67
N LEU A 33 -21.09 5.75 13.80
CA LEU A 33 -19.87 6.54 13.96
C LEU A 33 -19.52 7.29 12.67
N ARG A 34 -19.74 6.69 11.50
CA ARG A 34 -19.54 7.33 10.20
C ARG A 34 -20.43 8.58 10.07
N SER A 35 -21.70 8.46 10.39
CA SER A 35 -22.63 9.60 10.31
C SER A 35 -22.31 10.71 11.32
N LEU A 36 -21.77 10.36 12.49
CA LEU A 36 -21.39 11.32 13.52
C LEU A 36 -20.07 12.05 13.24
N TYR A 37 -19.05 11.32 12.77
CA TYR A 37 -17.67 11.84 12.68
C TYR A 37 -17.25 12.26 11.27
N ILE A 38 -17.89 11.74 10.21
CA ILE A 38 -17.48 12.03 8.83
C ILE A 38 -18.47 13.01 8.19
N PRO A 39 -18.02 14.19 7.72
CA PRO A 39 -18.88 15.15 7.04
C PRO A 39 -19.59 14.55 5.82
N GLN A 40 -20.83 14.99 5.58
CA GLN A 40 -21.65 14.48 4.49
C GLN A 40 -20.96 14.59 3.11
N SER A 41 -20.19 15.65 2.87
CA SER A 41 -19.45 15.83 1.61
C SER A 41 -18.47 14.68 1.31
N LEU A 42 -17.77 14.18 2.33
CA LEU A 42 -16.85 13.05 2.19
C LEU A 42 -17.60 11.73 2.04
N GLN A 43 -18.76 11.60 2.69
CA GLN A 43 -19.64 10.44 2.50
C GLN A 43 -20.14 10.35 1.06
N THR A 44 -20.59 11.48 0.51
CA THR A 44 -21.02 11.57 -0.88
C THR A 44 -19.88 11.28 -1.84
N LEU A 45 -18.65 11.72 -1.57
CA LEU A 45 -17.50 11.43 -2.43
C LEU A 45 -17.29 9.91 -2.62
N LEU A 46 -17.36 9.14 -1.53
CA LEU A 46 -17.22 7.68 -1.58
C LEU A 46 -18.38 7.04 -2.34
N VAL A 47 -19.62 7.46 -2.07
CA VAL A 47 -20.81 6.95 -2.77
C VAL A 47 -20.76 7.26 -4.26
N SER A 48 -20.37 8.48 -4.64
CA SER A 48 -20.20 8.89 -6.03
C SER A 48 -19.09 8.11 -6.72
N ALA A 49 -17.98 7.85 -6.04
CA ALA A 49 -16.92 7.01 -6.56
C ALA A 49 -17.44 5.60 -6.88
N VAL A 50 -18.14 4.95 -5.94
CA VAL A 50 -18.73 3.62 -6.14
C VAL A 50 -19.74 3.61 -7.29
N ALA A 51 -20.62 4.61 -7.35
CA ALA A 51 -21.60 4.72 -8.43
C ALA A 51 -20.94 4.86 -9.81
N SER A 52 -19.79 5.55 -9.89
CA SER A 52 -19.07 5.75 -11.15
C SER A 52 -18.26 4.52 -11.59
N THR A 53 -17.72 3.75 -10.65
CA THR A 53 -16.82 2.61 -10.93
C THR A 53 -17.51 1.25 -10.83
N HIS A 54 -18.74 1.21 -10.30
CA HIS A 54 -19.43 -0.01 -9.90
C HIS A 54 -18.56 -0.91 -9.00
N ASP A 55 -17.72 -0.31 -8.15
CA ASP A 55 -16.73 -1.06 -7.37
C ASP A 55 -17.40 -2.04 -6.40
N PRO A 56 -17.21 -3.37 -6.59
CA PRO A 56 -17.88 -4.36 -5.79
C PRO A 56 -17.30 -4.44 -4.37
N LEU A 57 -16.02 -4.12 -4.14
CA LEU A 57 -15.40 -4.21 -2.81
C LEU A 57 -15.97 -3.15 -1.88
N ILE A 58 -16.06 -1.91 -2.35
CA ILE A 58 -16.60 -0.83 -1.52
C ILE A 58 -18.11 -1.07 -1.31
N SER A 59 -18.81 -1.59 -2.32
CA SER A 59 -20.22 -2.00 -2.18
C SER A 59 -20.40 -3.10 -1.13
N MET A 60 -19.52 -4.11 -1.10
CA MET A 60 -19.50 -5.15 -0.04
C MET A 60 -19.25 -4.55 1.34
N ALA A 61 -18.32 -3.60 1.42
CA ALA A 61 -17.90 -3.05 2.70
C ALA A 61 -18.94 -2.11 3.31
N LEU A 62 -19.63 -1.32 2.48
CA LEU A 62 -20.63 -0.34 2.92
C LEU A 62 -22.07 -0.89 2.96
N GLY A 63 -22.44 -1.76 2.01
CA GLY A 63 -23.79 -2.29 1.87
C GLY A 63 -24.02 -3.49 2.78
N ASN A 64 -23.54 -4.66 2.33
CA ASN A 64 -23.72 -5.93 3.08
C ASN A 64 -22.77 -6.07 4.28
N ARG A 65 -21.86 -5.11 4.45
CA ARG A 65 -20.85 -5.03 5.52
C ARG A 65 -20.09 -6.34 5.71
N GLU A 66 -19.55 -6.86 4.62
CA GLU A 66 -18.79 -8.09 4.68
C GLU A 66 -17.52 -7.91 5.50
N MET A 67 -17.45 -8.63 6.62
CA MET A 67 -16.44 -8.42 7.66
C MET A 67 -15.01 -8.63 7.16
N TRP A 68 -14.81 -9.49 6.16
CA TRP A 68 -13.48 -9.70 5.57
C TRP A 68 -13.01 -8.49 4.77
N VAL A 69 -13.90 -7.80 4.04
CA VAL A 69 -13.55 -6.57 3.30
C VAL A 69 -13.33 -5.43 4.30
N ALA A 70 -14.25 -5.28 5.26
CA ALA A 70 -14.14 -4.26 6.29
C ALA A 70 -12.86 -4.40 7.11
N SER A 71 -12.40 -5.63 7.39
CA SER A 71 -11.14 -5.86 8.11
C SER A 71 -9.92 -5.45 7.28
N ILE A 72 -9.94 -5.64 5.95
CA ILE A 72 -8.88 -5.18 5.06
C ILE A 72 -8.78 -3.65 5.04
N PHE A 73 -9.90 -2.93 4.88
CA PHE A 73 -9.90 -1.46 4.94
C PHE A 73 -9.53 -0.93 6.33
N THR A 74 -9.90 -1.66 7.41
CA THR A 74 -9.46 -1.32 8.76
C THR A 74 -7.94 -1.47 8.89
N ALA A 75 -7.37 -2.55 8.35
CA ALA A 75 -5.92 -2.74 8.31
C ALA A 75 -5.22 -1.69 7.43
N GLU A 76 -5.84 -1.28 6.33
CA GLU A 76 -5.35 -0.17 5.50
C GLU A 76 -5.24 1.11 6.32
N LEU A 77 -6.30 1.48 7.06
CA LEU A 77 -6.31 2.69 7.88
C LEU A 77 -5.31 2.62 9.04
N VAL A 78 -5.27 1.51 9.77
CA VAL A 78 -4.53 1.41 11.04
C VAL A 78 -3.05 1.03 10.82
N LEU A 79 -2.75 0.28 9.77
CA LEU A 79 -1.39 -0.25 9.52
C LEU A 79 -0.76 0.37 8.27
N GLN A 80 -1.48 0.44 7.15
CA GLN A 80 -0.90 0.92 5.89
C GLN A 80 -0.78 2.44 5.85
N ALA A 81 -1.78 3.20 6.31
CA ALA A 81 -1.74 4.67 6.28
C ALA A 81 -0.57 5.26 7.11
N PRO A 82 -0.28 4.79 8.35
CA PRO A 82 0.92 5.21 9.07
C PRO A 82 2.21 4.82 8.33
N PHE A 83 2.24 3.64 7.71
CA PHE A 83 3.37 3.22 6.89
C PHE A 83 3.56 4.13 5.66
N PHE A 84 2.49 4.60 5.00
CA PHE A 84 2.59 5.52 3.87
C PHE A 84 3.26 6.84 4.26
N LEU A 85 2.85 7.42 5.39
CA LEU A 85 3.49 8.62 5.94
C LEU A 85 4.98 8.38 6.21
N PHE A 86 5.29 7.26 6.89
CA PHE A 86 6.68 6.87 7.14
C PHE A 86 7.47 6.67 5.85
N ALA A 87 6.90 6.02 4.84
CA ALA A 87 7.53 5.74 3.56
C ALA A 87 7.86 7.02 2.79
N ILE A 88 6.92 7.97 2.73
CA ILE A 88 7.12 9.27 2.08
C ILE A 88 8.31 10.01 2.73
N VAL A 89 8.36 10.08 4.06
CA VAL A 89 9.46 10.72 4.80
C VAL A 89 10.77 9.97 4.60
N ALA A 90 10.76 8.66 4.78
CA ALA A 90 11.96 7.83 4.71
C ALA A 90 12.60 7.85 3.30
N LEU A 91 11.78 7.84 2.24
CA LEU A 91 12.26 7.96 0.86
C LEU A 91 12.77 9.37 0.55
N SER A 92 12.10 10.40 1.06
CA SER A 92 12.50 11.81 0.88
C SER A 92 13.78 12.17 1.66
N MET A 93 14.03 11.52 2.79
CA MET A 93 15.22 11.74 3.63
C MET A 93 16.32 10.68 3.40
N ASN A 94 16.13 9.76 2.45
CA ASN A 94 17.04 8.65 2.15
C ASN A 94 17.37 7.74 3.36
N TRP A 95 16.38 7.47 4.22
CA TRP A 95 16.49 6.60 5.40
C TRP A 95 16.42 5.10 5.04
N HIS A 96 17.20 4.67 4.07
CA HIS A 96 17.09 3.34 3.45
C HIS A 96 17.26 2.17 4.45
N SER A 97 18.14 2.28 5.43
CA SER A 97 18.34 1.22 6.43
C SER A 97 17.12 1.00 7.34
N TRP A 98 16.42 2.08 7.69
CA TRP A 98 15.20 2.03 8.48
C TRP A 98 13.98 1.68 7.64
N PHE A 99 14.00 2.02 6.36
CA PHE A 99 12.88 1.76 5.44
C PHE A 99 12.80 0.30 4.99
N ARG A 100 13.94 -0.41 4.88
CA ARG A 100 14.02 -1.76 4.31
C ARG A 100 13.01 -2.74 4.91
N PHE A 101 13.06 -2.98 6.22
CA PHE A 101 12.22 -3.99 6.85
C PHE A 101 10.73 -3.60 6.84
N PRO A 102 10.34 -2.37 7.20
CA PRO A 102 8.97 -1.90 7.01
C PRO A 102 8.46 -2.07 5.58
N ALA A 103 9.28 -1.77 4.57
CA ALA A 103 8.90 -1.93 3.17
C ALA A 103 8.65 -3.40 2.78
N ILE A 104 9.46 -4.32 3.28
CA ILE A 104 9.25 -5.77 3.06
C ILE A 104 7.95 -6.23 3.73
N ILE A 105 7.73 -5.87 5.00
CA ILE A 105 6.53 -6.24 5.75
C ILE A 105 5.27 -5.71 5.06
N TYR A 106 5.27 -4.42 4.70
CA TYR A 106 4.18 -3.79 3.95
C TYR A 106 3.92 -4.54 2.65
N SER A 107 4.97 -4.82 1.87
CA SER A 107 4.81 -5.43 0.55
C SER A 107 4.21 -6.83 0.64
N VAL A 108 4.68 -7.65 1.59
CA VAL A 108 4.13 -9.00 1.83
C VAL A 108 2.67 -8.91 2.26
N HIS A 109 2.35 -8.02 3.20
CA HIS A 109 0.98 -7.84 3.68
C HIS A 109 0.04 -7.46 2.53
N VAL A 110 0.42 -6.46 1.73
CA VAL A 110 -0.43 -5.98 0.61
C VAL A 110 -0.59 -7.06 -0.45
N LEU A 111 0.46 -7.80 -0.81
CA LEU A 111 0.34 -8.89 -1.77
C LEU A 111 -0.59 -10.00 -1.25
N THR A 112 -0.52 -10.30 0.05
CA THR A 112 -1.36 -11.32 0.68
C THR A 112 -2.84 -10.92 0.69
N THR A 113 -3.17 -9.63 0.76
CA THR A 113 -4.56 -9.15 0.70
C THR A 113 -5.04 -8.88 -0.73
N MET A 114 -4.18 -8.31 -1.58
CA MET A 114 -4.55 -7.90 -2.94
C MET A 114 -4.67 -9.06 -3.90
N ILE A 115 -3.91 -10.14 -3.76
CA ILE A 115 -4.05 -11.31 -4.65
C ILE A 115 -5.47 -11.93 -4.52
N PRO A 116 -5.98 -12.22 -3.30
CA PRO A 116 -7.37 -12.66 -3.12
C PRO A 116 -8.39 -11.65 -3.64
N ILE A 117 -8.22 -10.37 -3.35
CA ILE A 117 -9.09 -9.30 -3.87
C ILE A 117 -9.15 -9.34 -5.40
N TYR A 118 -7.98 -9.45 -6.04
CA TYR A 118 -7.89 -9.46 -7.50
C TYR A 118 -8.62 -10.68 -8.09
N ALA A 119 -8.51 -11.84 -7.45
CA ALA A 119 -9.26 -13.02 -7.84
C ALA A 119 -10.78 -12.82 -7.67
N GLU A 120 -11.22 -12.21 -6.57
CA GLU A 120 -12.64 -11.89 -6.34
C GLU A 120 -13.17 -10.93 -7.40
N LEU A 121 -12.39 -9.93 -7.81
CA LEU A 121 -12.76 -8.99 -8.87
C LEU A 121 -12.88 -9.65 -10.25
N LEU A 122 -12.03 -10.63 -10.56
CA LEU A 122 -12.02 -11.30 -11.86
C LEU A 122 -13.02 -12.45 -11.98
N TRP A 123 -13.24 -13.21 -10.92
CA TRP A 123 -14.02 -14.45 -10.97
C TRP A 123 -15.17 -14.51 -9.96
N GLY A 124 -15.17 -13.62 -8.97
CA GLY A 124 -16.21 -13.60 -7.94
C GLY A 124 -17.53 -12.94 -8.39
N ARG A 125 -18.49 -13.01 -7.47
CA ARG A 125 -19.76 -12.24 -7.42
C ARG A 125 -20.63 -12.23 -8.67
N GLN A 126 -20.93 -13.42 -9.18
CA GLN A 126 -21.86 -13.53 -10.28
C GLN A 126 -23.24 -12.91 -9.97
N GLU A 127 -23.72 -12.99 -8.72
CA GLU A 127 -24.99 -12.39 -8.29
C GLU A 127 -24.98 -10.85 -8.35
N PHE A 128 -23.89 -10.20 -7.93
CA PHE A 128 -23.75 -8.74 -8.02
C PHE A 128 -23.75 -8.30 -9.48
N ILE A 129 -23.01 -9.01 -10.33
CA ILE A 129 -22.94 -8.72 -11.76
C ILE A 129 -24.30 -8.92 -12.44
N GLN A 130 -25.02 -9.98 -12.07
CA GLN A 130 -26.38 -10.24 -12.57
C GLN A 130 -27.34 -9.11 -12.20
N ALA A 131 -27.21 -8.54 -11.00
CA ALA A 131 -28.04 -7.42 -10.55
C ALA A 131 -27.78 -6.10 -11.31
N LEU A 132 -26.67 -5.99 -12.05
CA LEU A 132 -26.38 -4.81 -12.88
C LEU A 132 -27.12 -4.85 -14.24
N GLU A 133 -27.74 -5.97 -14.61
CA GLU A 133 -28.48 -6.14 -15.87
C GLU A 133 -27.67 -5.79 -17.14
N MET A 134 -26.34 -5.96 -17.08
CA MET A 134 -25.41 -5.64 -18.16
C MET A 134 -25.20 -6.82 -19.12
N SER A 135 -24.84 -6.53 -20.37
CA SER A 135 -24.41 -7.55 -21.33
C SER A 135 -23.06 -8.16 -20.97
N GLU A 136 -22.77 -9.37 -21.46
CA GLU A 136 -21.51 -10.07 -21.18
C GLU A 136 -20.26 -9.27 -21.59
N ALA A 137 -20.33 -8.54 -22.69
CA ALA A 137 -19.23 -7.68 -23.15
C ALA A 137 -18.97 -6.50 -22.20
N GLU A 138 -20.03 -5.89 -21.66
CA GLU A 138 -19.92 -4.79 -20.70
C GLU A 138 -19.38 -5.29 -19.36
N VAL A 139 -19.83 -6.47 -18.90
CA VAL A 139 -19.30 -7.14 -17.71
C VAL A 139 -17.81 -7.41 -17.84
N TYR A 140 -17.36 -7.92 -18.99
CA TYR A 140 -15.95 -8.14 -19.25
C TYR A 140 -15.15 -6.83 -19.19
N GLY A 141 -15.66 -5.77 -19.82
CA GLY A 141 -15.06 -4.43 -19.76
C GLY A 141 -14.94 -3.91 -18.32
N LEU A 142 -15.97 -4.14 -17.50
CA LEU A 142 -15.99 -3.73 -16.10
C LEU A 142 -14.96 -4.50 -15.25
N ARG A 143 -14.84 -5.81 -15.45
CA ARG A 143 -13.81 -6.62 -14.78
C ARG A 143 -12.39 -6.17 -15.18
N LEU A 144 -12.18 -5.81 -16.45
CA LEU A 144 -10.91 -5.22 -16.90
C LEU A 144 -10.65 -3.85 -16.28
N GLN A 145 -11.68 -3.02 -16.12
CA GLN A 145 -11.56 -1.74 -15.43
C GLN A 145 -11.11 -1.93 -13.98
N TRP A 146 -11.76 -2.83 -13.23
CA TRP A 146 -11.35 -3.15 -11.86
C TRP A 146 -9.93 -3.73 -11.84
N ALA A 147 -9.61 -4.69 -12.71
CA ALA A 147 -8.27 -5.23 -12.86
C ALA A 147 -7.21 -4.13 -13.09
N GLY A 148 -7.54 -3.12 -13.90
CA GLY A 148 -6.72 -1.94 -14.14
C GLY A 148 -6.52 -1.10 -12.89
N ILE A 149 -7.60 -0.74 -12.18
CA ILE A 149 -7.58 0.08 -10.96
C ILE A 149 -6.76 -0.58 -9.85
N TYR A 150 -6.91 -1.90 -9.68
CA TYR A 150 -6.30 -2.63 -8.57
C TYR A 150 -4.87 -3.15 -8.86
N SER A 151 -4.49 -3.28 -10.14
CA SER A 151 -3.15 -3.78 -10.53
C SER A 151 -1.95 -3.01 -9.94
N PRO A 152 -1.98 -1.67 -9.75
CA PRO A 152 -0.84 -0.96 -9.17
C PRO A 152 -0.52 -1.44 -7.75
N PHE A 153 -1.52 -1.87 -6.98
CA PHE A 153 -1.36 -2.37 -5.62
C PHE A 153 -0.78 -3.80 -5.56
N ILE A 154 -0.59 -4.47 -6.70
CA ILE A 154 0.18 -5.72 -6.79
C ILE A 154 1.56 -5.43 -7.37
N ILE A 155 1.61 -4.67 -8.47
CA ILE A 155 2.86 -4.40 -9.19
C ILE A 155 3.82 -3.60 -8.32
N MET A 156 3.37 -2.51 -7.69
CA MET A 156 4.23 -1.64 -6.91
C MET A 156 4.80 -2.32 -5.67
N PRO A 157 4.00 -3.02 -4.84
CA PRO A 157 4.54 -3.85 -3.75
C PRO A 157 5.48 -4.95 -4.21
N THR A 158 5.23 -5.57 -5.37
CA THR A 158 6.14 -6.60 -5.92
C THR A 158 7.51 -6.02 -6.25
N ILE A 159 7.56 -4.89 -6.97
CA ILE A 159 8.82 -4.21 -7.31
C ILE A 159 9.52 -3.73 -6.03
N LEU A 160 8.76 -3.19 -5.07
CA LEU A 160 9.27 -2.74 -3.78
C LEU A 160 9.89 -3.91 -3.00
N LEU A 161 9.20 -5.05 -2.92
CA LEU A 161 9.66 -6.27 -2.25
C LEU A 161 10.97 -6.77 -2.87
N ILE A 162 11.00 -6.93 -4.19
CA ILE A 162 12.19 -7.40 -4.93
C ILE A 162 13.37 -6.46 -4.68
N LYS A 163 13.16 -5.15 -4.75
CA LYS A 163 14.20 -4.15 -4.50
C LYS A 163 14.83 -4.31 -3.11
N TRP A 164 14.01 -4.40 -2.06
CA TRP A 164 14.50 -4.40 -0.68
C TRP A 164 14.98 -5.77 -0.19
N LEU A 165 14.54 -6.86 -0.84
CA LEU A 165 15.07 -8.20 -0.60
C LEU A 165 16.41 -8.43 -1.30
N PHE A 166 16.49 -8.18 -2.60
CA PHE A 166 17.60 -8.66 -3.43
C PHE A 166 18.61 -7.57 -3.84
N PHE A 167 18.19 -6.30 -3.90
CA PHE A 167 19.01 -5.20 -4.42
C PHE A 167 19.38 -4.16 -3.35
N TYR A 168 19.22 -4.50 -2.08
CA TYR A 168 19.63 -3.63 -0.98
C TYR A 168 21.14 -3.68 -0.77
N ASP A 169 21.79 -2.53 -0.90
CA ASP A 169 23.20 -2.34 -0.56
C ASP A 169 23.33 -1.59 0.78
N PRO A 170 23.77 -2.26 1.86
CA PRO A 170 23.95 -1.63 3.18
C PRO A 170 25.10 -0.61 3.23
N THR A 171 25.94 -0.51 2.21
CA THR A 171 27.14 0.36 2.21
C THR A 171 26.86 1.79 1.74
N GLY A 172 25.69 2.06 1.17
CA GLY A 172 25.36 3.31 0.48
C GLY A 172 24.72 4.44 1.30
N GLY A 173 24.65 4.37 2.64
CA GLY A 173 23.93 5.36 3.45
C GLY A 173 24.57 5.68 4.79
N ALA A 174 24.49 6.95 5.20
CA ALA A 174 24.99 7.53 6.45
C ALA A 174 24.57 6.80 7.76
N GLY A 175 23.70 5.79 7.68
CA GLY A 175 23.26 4.94 8.79
C GLY A 175 24.32 4.00 9.37
N GLN A 176 25.47 3.81 8.71
CA GLN A 176 26.59 3.05 9.30
C GLN A 176 27.11 3.66 10.61
N ARG A 177 27.00 4.98 10.81
CA ARG A 177 27.52 5.62 12.02
C ARG A 177 26.74 5.26 13.28
N LEU A 178 25.46 4.87 13.17
CA LEU A 178 24.67 4.46 14.33
C LEU A 178 24.88 2.98 14.71
N PHE A 179 25.13 2.11 13.73
CA PHE A 179 25.35 0.67 13.97
C PHE A 179 26.83 0.30 14.19
N ALA A 180 27.78 1.19 13.88
CA ALA A 180 29.18 1.03 14.25
C ALA A 180 29.44 1.12 15.78
N LEU A 181 28.43 1.50 16.56
CA LEU A 181 28.48 1.54 18.02
C LEU A 181 27.93 0.27 18.70
N ALA A 182 27.51 -0.73 17.92
CA ALA A 182 27.17 -2.05 18.48
C ALA A 182 28.46 -2.75 18.95
N PRO A 183 28.59 -3.13 20.24
CA PRO A 183 29.77 -3.84 20.72
C PRO A 183 29.82 -5.22 20.06
N GLY A 184 30.79 -5.41 19.14
CA GLY A 184 30.99 -6.66 18.41
C GLY A 184 31.24 -6.51 16.90
N SER A 185 31.03 -5.32 16.33
CA SER A 185 31.35 -5.03 14.93
C SER A 185 32.87 -4.84 14.72
N MET A 186 33.63 -5.94 14.65
CA MET A 186 35.01 -5.91 14.16
C MET A 186 35.04 -5.66 12.64
N VAL A 187 34.91 -4.40 12.26
CA VAL A 187 35.39 -3.94 10.94
C VAL A 187 36.91 -3.96 11.03
N LYS A 188 37.55 -4.87 10.29
CA LYS A 188 38.99 -4.87 10.04
C LYS A 188 39.38 -3.52 9.43
N ALA A 189 39.78 -2.58 10.28
CA ALA A 189 40.43 -1.36 9.85
C ALA A 189 41.79 -1.75 9.25
N ASN A 190 41.99 -1.36 8.00
CA ASN A 190 43.22 -1.54 7.24
C ASN A 190 44.45 -1.10 8.04
N LEU A 191 45.23 -2.07 8.51
CA LEU A 191 46.63 -1.87 8.90
C LEU A 191 47.46 -1.77 7.61
N HIS A 192 47.36 -0.65 6.91
CA HIS A 192 48.43 -0.23 6.01
C HIS A 192 49.47 0.54 6.83
N THR A 193 50.47 -0.23 7.24
CA THR A 193 51.83 0.17 7.60
C THR A 193 52.26 1.51 6.99
N LYS A 194 52.41 2.53 7.83
CA LYS A 194 53.34 3.63 7.56
C LYS A 194 54.58 3.39 8.43
N LYS A 195 55.55 2.67 7.86
CA LYS A 195 56.91 2.61 8.43
C LYS A 195 57.59 3.96 8.20
N SER A 196 58.27 4.41 9.24
CA SER A 196 59.24 5.49 9.31
C SER A 196 60.22 5.52 8.14
N GLN A 197 60.42 6.69 7.56
CA GLN A 197 61.72 7.35 7.35
C GLN A 197 61.49 8.82 6.99
#